data_AF-X1A4I8-F1
#
_entry.id   AF-X1A4I8-F1
#
_cell.length_a   1.000
_cell.length_b   1.000
_cell.length_c   1.000
_cell.angle_alpha   90.00
_cell.angle_beta   90.00
_cell.angle_gamma   90.00
#
_symmetry.space_group_name_H-M   'P 1'
#
loop_
_entity.id
_entity.type
_entity.pdbx_description
1 polymer ?
#
loop_
_entity_poly.entity_id
_entity_poly.type
_entity_poly.pdbx_seq_one_letter_code
_entity_poly.pdbx_strand_id
1 'polypeptide(L)'
;MNSKKVGKKYKYIDHLSDIGIEFYGKKLEELFENAGVGMFSIMCDLELVKPQEKRNIKISQKGSCYEDLLVLWLERLLYLYEVDDVLFSEFKVGGVHKKGRNLVLTAEISGEKIDLNKHKIKIAVKAPTYHMLEIKRDDRYCDWKGRIIFDV
;
A
#
# COMPACT_ATOMS: atom_id res chain seq x y z
N MET A 1 -1.94 33.91 49.18
CA MET A 1 -1.07 32.80 48.72
C MET A 1 -1.55 32.34 47.36
N ASN A 2 -0.89 32.82 46.30
CA ASN A 2 -1.28 32.60 44.91
C ASN A 2 -0.65 31.31 44.36
N SER A 3 -1.43 30.24 44.29
CA SER A 3 -1.06 29.07 43.46
C SER A 3 -1.26 29.43 41.99
N LYS A 4 -0.17 29.79 41.30
CA LYS A 4 -0.16 29.95 39.84
C LYS A 4 -0.40 28.59 39.17
N LYS A 5 -1.61 28.36 38.65
CA LYS A 5 -1.85 27.37 37.60
C LYS A 5 -1.08 27.82 36.36
N VAL A 6 0.02 27.14 36.05
CA VAL A 6 0.65 27.22 34.73
C VAL A 6 -0.34 26.58 33.74
N GLY A 7 -1.00 27.39 32.92
CA GLY A 7 -1.94 26.93 31.91
C GLY A 7 -1.25 25.97 30.94
N LYS A 8 -1.82 24.77 30.76
CA LYS A 8 -1.37 23.83 29.73
C LYS A 8 -1.48 24.54 28.37
N LYS A 9 -0.34 24.81 27.73
CA LYS A 9 -0.27 25.49 26.41
C LYS A 9 -0.78 24.62 25.26
N TYR A 10 -0.81 23.31 25.44
CA TYR A 10 -1.33 22.34 24.49
C TYR A 10 -1.79 21.07 25.23
N LYS A 11 -2.59 20.26 24.54
CA LYS A 11 -3.00 18.93 24.95
C LYS A 11 -2.90 18.03 23.73
N TYR A 12 -2.16 16.93 23.84
CA TYR A 12 -2.20 15.87 22.84
C TYR A 12 -3.59 15.24 22.84
N ILE A 13 -4.17 15.09 21.66
CA ILE A 13 -5.36 14.27 21.44
C ILE A 13 -4.84 13.03 20.72
N ASP A 14 -5.07 11.86 21.29
CA ASP A 14 -4.81 10.61 20.59
C ASP A 14 -5.73 10.54 19.36
N HIS A 15 -5.12 10.35 18.19
CA HIS A 15 -5.83 10.02 16.98
C HIS A 15 -5.40 8.62 16.56
N LEU A 16 -6.34 7.66 16.62
CA LEU A 16 -6.13 6.31 16.11
C LEU A 16 -6.29 6.37 14.58
N SER A 17 -5.22 6.75 13.89
CA SER A 17 -5.17 6.99 12.43
C SER A 17 -4.64 5.81 11.63
N ASP A 18 -4.31 4.70 12.27
CA ASP A 18 -3.58 3.63 11.61
C ASP A 18 -4.52 2.50 11.17
N ILE A 19 -4.40 2.07 9.91
CA ILE A 19 -5.10 0.88 9.39
C ILE A 19 -4.07 -0.16 8.97
N GLY A 20 -4.13 -1.34 9.56
CA GLY A 20 -3.29 -2.48 9.21
C GLY A 20 -4.01 -3.48 8.31
N ILE A 21 -3.29 -4.06 7.36
CA ILE A 21 -3.76 -5.22 6.59
C ILE A 21 -2.77 -6.38 6.67
N GLU A 22 -3.31 -7.59 6.56
CA GLU A 22 -2.55 -8.79 6.27
C GLU A 22 -2.98 -9.33 4.91
N PHE A 23 -2.01 -9.77 4.11
CA PHE A 23 -2.25 -10.28 2.76
C PHE A 23 -1.35 -11.50 2.51
N TYR A 24 -1.75 -12.31 1.54
CA TYR A 24 -1.21 -13.64 1.33
C TYR A 24 -0.99 -13.89 -0.16
N GLY A 25 -0.11 -14.81 -0.51
CA GLY A 25 0.07 -15.24 -1.90
C GLY A 25 0.88 -16.52 -1.98
N LYS A 26 0.59 -17.39 -2.96
CA LYS A 26 1.36 -18.64 -3.17
C LYS A 26 2.75 -18.35 -3.72
N LYS A 27 2.92 -17.18 -4.33
CA LYS A 27 4.17 -16.66 -4.85
C LYS A 27 4.37 -15.23 -4.37
N LEU A 28 5.61 -14.77 -4.46
CA LEU A 28 5.95 -13.41 -4.07
C LEU A 28 5.23 -12.38 -4.96
N GLU A 29 5.04 -12.69 -6.24
CA GLU A 29 4.26 -11.86 -7.16
C GLU A 29 2.84 -11.64 -6.65
N GLU A 30 2.12 -12.74 -6.35
CA GLU A 30 0.75 -12.70 -5.82
C GLU A 30 0.67 -11.93 -4.49
N LEU A 31 1.71 -12.02 -3.66
CA LEU A 31 1.78 -11.26 -2.42
C LEU A 31 1.77 -9.75 -2.68
N PHE A 32 2.57 -9.28 -3.63
CA PHE A 32 2.64 -7.86 -4.00
C PHE A 32 1.38 -7.38 -4.74
N GLU A 33 0.75 -8.24 -5.54
CA GLU A 33 -0.56 -7.96 -6.15
C GLU A 33 -1.61 -7.73 -5.07
N ASN A 34 -1.72 -8.67 -4.12
CA ASN A 34 -2.71 -8.61 -3.04
C ASN A 34 -2.46 -7.47 -2.05
N ALA A 35 -1.22 -7.01 -1.90
CA ALA A 35 -0.93 -5.78 -1.17
C ALA A 35 -1.56 -4.55 -1.84
N GLY A 36 -1.47 -4.46 -3.17
CA GLY A 36 -2.10 -3.39 -3.95
C GLY A 36 -3.62 -3.44 -3.85
N VAL A 37 -4.20 -4.63 -4.04
CA VAL A 37 -5.65 -4.87 -3.83
C VAL A 37 -6.08 -4.44 -2.43
N GLY A 38 -5.34 -4.86 -1.40
CA GLY A 38 -5.64 -4.53 -0.01
C GLY A 38 -5.65 -3.02 0.24
N MET A 39 -4.63 -2.29 -0.26
CA MET A 39 -4.55 -0.84 -0.09
C MET A 39 -5.76 -0.12 -0.73
N PHE A 40 -6.08 -0.41 -2.00
CA PHE A 40 -7.21 0.26 -2.65
C PHE A 40 -8.58 -0.20 -2.13
N SER A 41 -8.69 -1.39 -1.53
CA SER A 41 -9.92 -1.85 -0.86
C SER A 41 -10.22 -1.06 0.42
N ILE A 42 -9.19 -0.54 1.10
CA ILE A 42 -9.36 0.40 2.22
C ILE A 42 -9.94 1.72 1.69
N MET A 43 -9.45 2.16 0.53
CA MET A 43 -9.77 3.47 -0.03
C MET A 43 -11.15 3.53 -0.67
N CYS A 44 -11.57 2.49 -1.39
CA CYS A 44 -12.82 2.49 -2.16
C CYS A 44 -13.39 1.07 -2.34
N ASP A 45 -14.55 0.98 -2.99
CA ASP A 45 -15.11 -0.29 -3.44
C ASP A 45 -14.55 -0.67 -4.82
N LEU A 46 -13.66 -1.67 -4.84
CA LEU A 46 -12.97 -2.11 -6.07
C LEU A 46 -13.91 -2.70 -7.11
N GLU A 47 -15.07 -3.24 -6.74
CA GLU A 47 -16.02 -3.80 -7.71
C GLU A 47 -16.60 -2.72 -8.64
N LEU A 48 -16.57 -1.46 -8.19
CA LEU A 48 -16.98 -0.31 -8.96
C LEU A 48 -15.86 0.24 -9.85
N VAL A 49 -14.63 -0.25 -9.73
CA VAL A 49 -13.47 0.25 -10.48
C VAL A 49 -13.19 -0.66 -11.68
N LYS A 50 -13.40 -0.13 -12.89
CA LYS A 50 -13.21 -0.88 -14.14
C LYS A 50 -11.74 -0.85 -14.59
N PRO A 51 -11.17 -1.98 -15.03
CA PRO A 51 -9.79 -2.06 -15.50
C PRO A 51 -9.63 -1.59 -16.96
N GLN A 52 -9.75 -0.28 -17.20
CA GLN A 52 -9.76 0.29 -18.57
C GLN A 52 -8.42 0.87 -19.00
N GLU A 53 -7.79 1.65 -18.12
CA GLU A 53 -6.48 2.26 -18.34
C GLU A 53 -5.38 1.36 -17.79
N LYS A 54 -4.50 0.86 -18.65
CA LYS A 54 -3.36 0.03 -18.27
C LYS A 54 -2.09 0.85 -18.09
N ARG A 55 -1.32 0.55 -17.05
CA ARG A 55 0.00 1.16 -16.80
C ARG A 55 1.03 0.11 -16.48
N ASN A 56 2.20 0.22 -17.12
CA ASN A 56 3.36 -0.61 -16.81
C ASN A 56 4.21 0.09 -15.75
N ILE A 57 4.45 -0.59 -14.64
CA ILE A 57 5.26 -0.12 -13.54
C ILE A 57 6.55 -0.93 -13.47
N LYS A 58 7.66 -0.21 -13.27
CA LYS A 58 8.95 -0.82 -12.97
C LYS A 58 9.61 -0.01 -11.87
N ILE A 59 9.86 -0.65 -10.74
CA ILE A 59 10.56 -0.07 -9.60
C ILE A 59 11.77 -0.92 -9.25
N SER A 60 12.76 -0.28 -8.62
CA SER A 60 13.99 -0.94 -8.20
C SER A 60 14.38 -0.39 -6.83
N GLN A 61 14.59 -1.28 -5.87
CA GLN A 61 15.08 -0.95 -4.55
C GLN A 61 16.49 -1.48 -4.37
N LYS A 62 17.38 -0.67 -3.78
CA LYS A 62 18.74 -1.13 -3.47
C LYS A 62 18.70 -2.11 -2.30
N GLY A 63 19.47 -3.18 -2.39
CA GLY A 63 19.51 -4.26 -1.40
C GLY A 63 18.65 -5.44 -1.81
N SER A 64 18.29 -6.25 -0.82
CA SER A 64 17.52 -7.49 -1.01
C SER A 64 16.37 -7.64 -0.03
N CYS A 65 15.93 -6.54 0.58
CA CYS A 65 14.81 -6.48 1.51
C CYS A 65 13.50 -6.42 0.71
N TYR A 66 12.57 -7.35 0.96
CA TYR A 66 11.27 -7.36 0.28
C TYR A 66 10.35 -6.28 0.84
N GLU A 67 10.49 -5.98 2.13
CA GLU A 67 9.75 -4.98 2.87
C GLU A 67 9.97 -3.57 2.29
N ASP A 68 11.22 -3.19 2.03
CA ASP A 68 11.54 -1.89 1.42
C ASP A 68 10.93 -1.79 0.01
N LEU A 69 10.96 -2.88 -0.76
CA LEU A 69 10.37 -2.92 -2.09
C LEU A 69 8.84 -2.84 -2.03
N LEU A 70 8.22 -3.44 -1.01
CA LEU A 70 6.77 -3.38 -0.78
C LEU A 70 6.31 -1.96 -0.44
N VAL A 71 7.04 -1.25 0.43
CA VAL A 71 6.77 0.16 0.71
C VAL A 71 6.86 0.98 -0.57
N LEU A 72 7.96 0.85 -1.33
CA LEU A 72 8.14 1.55 -2.60
C LEU A 72 7.04 1.22 -3.62
N TRP A 73 6.55 -0.02 -3.63
CA TRP A 73 5.45 -0.46 -4.49
C TRP A 73 4.15 0.26 -4.14
N LEU A 74 3.77 0.25 -2.86
CA LEU A 74 2.54 0.88 -2.39
C LEU A 74 2.59 2.40 -2.48
N GLU A 75 3.74 3.01 -2.19
CA GLU A 75 3.99 4.45 -2.42
C GLU A 75 3.84 4.80 -3.90
N ARG A 76 4.37 3.97 -4.80
CA ARG A 76 4.26 4.23 -6.24
C ARG A 76 2.81 4.16 -6.71
N LEU A 77 2.04 3.21 -6.19
CA LEU A 77 0.61 3.10 -6.49
C LEU A 77 -0.18 4.31 -5.95
N LEU A 78 0.09 4.71 -4.70
CA LEU A 78 -0.56 5.85 -4.07
C LEU A 78 -0.26 7.14 -4.82
N TYR A 79 1.01 7.37 -5.18
CA TYR A 79 1.42 8.51 -6.02
C TYR A 79 0.62 8.60 -7.33
N LEU A 80 0.42 7.46 -8.02
CA LEU A 80 -0.32 7.45 -9.28
C LEU A 80 -1.81 7.74 -9.08
N TYR A 81 -2.37 7.31 -7.96
CA TYR A 81 -3.73 7.68 -7.56
C TYR A 81 -3.85 9.19 -7.32
N GLU A 82 -2.94 9.77 -6.53
CA GLU A 82 -3.00 11.19 -6.14
C GLU A 82 -2.71 12.15 -7.30
N VAL A 83 -1.75 11.79 -8.16
CA VAL A 83 -1.28 12.70 -9.23
C VAL A 83 -2.15 12.61 -10.47
N ASP A 84 -2.62 11.41 -10.82
CA ASP A 84 -3.35 11.19 -12.07
C ASP A 84 -4.86 11.00 -11.86
N ASP A 85 -5.36 11.09 -10.62
CA ASP A 85 -6.77 10.89 -10.24
C ASP A 85 -7.33 9.54 -10.76
N VAL A 86 -6.57 8.45 -10.59
CA VAL A 86 -6.94 7.09 -11.06
C VAL A 86 -7.05 6.11 -9.90
N LEU A 87 -8.13 5.33 -9.88
CA LEU A 87 -8.28 4.14 -9.01
C LEU A 87 -7.88 2.89 -9.78
N PHE A 88 -7.15 1.98 -9.12
CA PHE A 88 -6.72 0.71 -9.71
C PHE A 88 -7.46 -0.46 -9.06
N SER A 89 -7.86 -1.45 -9.87
CA SER A 89 -8.57 -2.66 -9.41
C SER A 89 -7.90 -3.97 -9.80
N GLU A 90 -7.04 -3.99 -10.83
CA GLU A 90 -6.21 -5.16 -11.11
C GLU A 90 -4.73 -4.81 -11.01
N PHE A 91 -3.99 -5.74 -10.41
CA PHE A 91 -2.57 -5.65 -10.21
C PHE A 91 -1.98 -6.98 -10.69
N LYS A 92 -1.10 -6.91 -11.67
CA LYS A 92 -0.43 -8.09 -12.24
C LYS A 92 1.08 -7.91 -12.15
N VAL A 93 1.70 -8.54 -11.19
CA VAL A 93 3.15 -8.49 -10.99
C VAL A 93 3.80 -9.52 -11.91
N GLY A 94 4.50 -9.04 -12.93
CA GLY A 94 5.21 -9.87 -13.89
C GLY A 94 6.47 -10.52 -13.34
N GLY A 95 6.99 -10.03 -12.20
CA GLY A 95 8.07 -10.70 -11.48
C GLY A 95 8.76 -9.82 -10.46
N VAL A 96 9.31 -10.46 -9.42
CA VAL A 96 10.17 -9.84 -8.41
C VAL A 96 11.52 -10.56 -8.41
N HIS A 97 12.56 -9.91 -8.92
CA HIS A 97 13.86 -10.57 -9.14
C HIS A 97 15.05 -9.70 -8.72
N LYS A 98 16.14 -10.35 -8.34
CA LYS A 98 17.42 -9.69 -8.05
C LYS A 98 18.12 -9.32 -9.35
N LYS A 99 18.57 -8.07 -9.47
CA LYS A 99 19.42 -7.58 -10.55
C LYS A 99 20.65 -6.91 -9.95
N GLY A 100 21.76 -7.64 -9.89
CA GLY A 100 22.96 -7.19 -9.19
C GLY A 100 22.70 -7.03 -7.68
N ARG A 101 22.86 -5.81 -7.17
CA ARG A 101 22.59 -5.47 -5.75
C ARG A 101 21.18 -4.91 -5.51
N ASN A 102 20.33 -4.94 -6.52
CA ASN A 102 18.99 -4.38 -6.44
C ASN A 102 17.95 -5.47 -6.53
N LEU A 103 16.81 -5.23 -5.92
CA LEU A 103 15.58 -5.97 -6.14
C LEU A 103 14.68 -5.17 -7.08
N VAL A 104 14.18 -5.81 -8.13
CA VAL A 104 13.40 -5.17 -9.19
C VAL A 104 12.03 -5.82 -9.26
N LEU A 105 10.99 -4.99 -9.30
CA LEU A 105 9.61 -5.38 -9.53
C LEU A 105 9.12 -4.79 -10.84
N THR A 106 8.45 -5.62 -11.63
CA THR A 106 7.71 -5.21 -12.83
C THR A 106 6.26 -5.62 -12.70
N ALA A 107 5.34 -4.73 -13.01
CA ALA A 107 3.91 -5.00 -12.95
C ALA A 107 3.14 -4.27 -14.04
N GLU A 108 1.99 -4.83 -14.44
CA GLU A 108 0.93 -4.13 -15.16
C GLU A 108 -0.20 -3.89 -14.16
N ILE A 109 -0.68 -2.65 -14.07
CA ILE A 109 -1.86 -2.28 -13.26
C ILE A 109 -2.93 -1.73 -14.17
N SER A 110 -4.19 -1.94 -13.83
CA SER A 110 -5.32 -1.45 -14.60
C SER A 110 -6.39 -0.82 -13.70
N GLY A 111 -7.04 0.21 -14.23
CA GLY A 111 -7.98 1.03 -13.47
C GLY A 111 -8.74 2.03 -14.33
N GLU A 112 -9.33 3.03 -13.71
CA GLU A 112 -10.02 4.12 -14.40
C GLU A 112 -9.92 5.41 -13.59
N LYS A 113 -10.14 6.55 -14.26
CA LYS A 113 -10.24 7.84 -13.57
C LYS A 113 -11.36 7.84 -12.53
N ILE A 114 -11.12 8.56 -11.44
CA ILE A 114 -12.10 8.75 -10.39
C ILE A 114 -13.34 9.46 -10.96
N ASP A 115 -14.49 8.80 -10.84
CA ASP A 115 -15.81 9.38 -11.09
C ASP A 115 -16.55 9.46 -9.76
N LEU A 116 -16.72 10.68 -9.23
CA LEU A 116 -17.35 10.91 -7.92
C LEU A 116 -18.84 10.51 -7.87
N ASN A 117 -19.49 10.28 -9.01
CA ASN A 117 -20.86 9.76 -9.04
C ASN A 117 -20.90 8.24 -8.83
N LYS A 118 -19.80 7.56 -9.17
CA LYS A 118 -19.66 6.11 -9.17
C LYS A 118 -18.84 5.62 -7.99
N HIS A 119 -17.69 6.24 -7.75
CA HIS A 119 -16.71 5.86 -6.74
C HIS A 119 -16.90 6.69 -5.47
N LYS A 120 -17.10 6.01 -4.35
CA LYS A 120 -17.07 6.63 -3.02
C LYS A 120 -15.74 6.34 -2.35
N ILE A 121 -14.93 7.38 -2.16
CA ILE A 121 -13.71 7.28 -1.35
C ILE A 121 -14.10 7.22 0.12
N LYS A 122 -13.81 6.08 0.76
CA LYS A 122 -14.16 5.81 2.16
C LYS A 122 -13.10 6.36 3.09
N ILE A 123 -11.83 6.08 2.79
CA ILE A 123 -10.68 6.40 3.63
C ILE A 123 -9.55 6.89 2.72
N ALA A 124 -8.93 8.01 3.08
CA ALA A 124 -7.77 8.52 2.38
C ALA A 124 -6.50 7.92 3.00
N VAL A 125 -5.88 6.95 2.33
CA VAL A 125 -4.55 6.48 2.73
C VAL A 125 -3.53 7.57 2.40
N LYS A 126 -2.71 7.97 3.38
CA LYS A 126 -1.66 9.00 3.22
C LYS A 126 -0.31 8.39 2.94
N ALA A 127 0.04 7.29 3.63
CA ALA A 127 1.32 6.62 3.43
C ALA A 127 1.32 5.17 3.94
N PRO A 128 1.97 4.23 3.23
CA PRO A 128 2.43 2.98 3.82
C PRO A 128 3.54 3.25 4.83
N THR A 129 3.53 2.56 5.97
CA THR A 129 4.52 2.77 7.04
C THR A 129 5.38 1.53 7.26
N TYR A 130 6.58 1.73 7.81
CA TYR A 130 7.44 0.65 8.31
C TYR A 130 6.96 0.09 9.66
N HIS A 131 5.91 0.67 10.26
CA HIS A 131 5.39 0.22 11.54
C HIS A 131 4.74 -1.17 11.39
N MET A 132 5.28 -2.16 12.11
CA MET A 132 4.86 -3.57 12.03
C MET A 132 4.88 -4.17 10.61
N LEU A 133 5.69 -3.59 9.72
CA LEU A 133 5.93 -4.11 8.37
C LEU A 133 6.66 -5.44 8.44
N GLU A 134 6.14 -6.44 7.73
CA GLU A 134 6.71 -7.78 7.73
C GLU A 134 6.37 -8.52 6.45
N ILE A 135 7.35 -9.22 5.87
CA ILE A 135 7.13 -10.25 4.85
C ILE A 135 7.77 -11.55 5.32
N LYS A 136 6.97 -12.61 5.36
CA LYS A 136 7.42 -13.96 5.74
C LYS A 136 6.96 -14.97 4.72
N ARG A 137 7.79 -16.00 4.55
CA ARG A 137 7.39 -17.23 3.87
C ARG A 137 7.02 -18.25 4.93
N ASP A 138 5.82 -18.81 4.85
CA ASP A 138 5.43 -19.96 5.64
C ASP A 138 6.00 -21.23 4.98
N ASP A 139 7.03 -21.78 5.60
CA ASP A 139 7.72 -22.95 5.11
C ASP A 139 6.84 -24.22 5.09
N ARG A 140 5.71 -24.25 5.81
CA ARG A 140 4.81 -25.42 5.85
C ARG A 140 3.91 -25.52 4.64
N TYR A 141 3.45 -24.39 4.12
CA TYR A 141 2.50 -24.34 3.00
C TYR A 141 3.13 -23.74 1.73
N CYS A 142 4.39 -23.31 1.81
CA CYS A 142 5.09 -22.53 0.79
C CYS A 142 4.41 -21.19 0.44
N ASP A 143 3.48 -20.73 1.29
CA ASP A 143 2.75 -19.49 1.09
C ASP A 143 3.53 -18.30 1.65
N TRP A 144 3.35 -17.14 1.03
CA TRP A 144 3.85 -15.88 1.53
C TRP A 144 2.77 -15.17 2.34
N LYS A 145 3.19 -14.54 3.42
CA LYS A 145 2.37 -13.66 4.27
C LYS A 145 3.06 -12.30 4.37
N GLY A 146 2.28 -11.24 4.21
CA GLY A 146 2.70 -9.86 4.39
C GLY A 146 1.79 -9.14 5.37
N ARG A 147 2.34 -8.16 6.08
CA ARG A 147 1.61 -7.23 6.95
C ARG A 147 2.17 -5.83 6.74
N ILE A 148 1.28 -4.84 6.68
CA ILE A 148 1.65 -3.43 6.66
C ILE A 148 0.60 -2.58 7.38
N ILE A 149 1.03 -1.44 7.94
CA ILE A 149 0.18 -0.41 8.52
C ILE A 149 0.26 0.86 7.67
N PHE A 150 -0.89 1.48 7.44
CA PHE A 150 -1.03 2.75 6.73
C PHE A 150 -1.41 3.86 7.69
N ASP A 151 -0.82 5.04 7.47
CA ASP A 151 -1.33 6.32 7.99
C ASP A 151 -2.52 6.74 7.12
N VAL A 152 -3.68 7.02 7.74
CA VAL A 152 -4.90 7.48 7.08
C VAL A 152 -5.35 8.85 7.56
#